data_AF-A0A535UI39-F1
#
_entry.id   AF-A0A535UI39-F1
#
_cell.length_a   1.000
_cell.length_b   1.000
_cell.length_c   1.000
_cell.angle_alpha   90.00
_cell.angle_beta   90.00
_cell.angle_gamma   90.00
#
_symmetry.space_group_name_H-M   'P 1'
#
loop_
_entity.id
_entity.type
_entity.pdbx_description
1 polymer ?
#
loop_
_entity_poly.entity_id
_entity_poly.type
_entity_poly.pdbx_seq_one_letter_code
_entity_poly.pdbx_strand_id
1 'polypeptide(L)'
;MTPAGKHEIFQGIWRRFSTVPWTYVVLTPQNSIYFVANQQLFITLMVAVLVLIPLGVIGWLVGSSISYPISRSVESLRRSSSALNRLSENEKRIASEQIWMMDSSETGLKSIQYYTDASKKAVLQLNTLGNDLLARPEREKPVILNGVAQMINIGRYFEQAIIHQYERNRKVAVAMKVTSEVAKQIESGAKSVDDATTVLDQVVNQLRRIIGS
;
A
#
# COMPACT_ATOMS: atom_id res chain seq x y z
N MET A 1 48.97 -6.59 -65.83
CA MET A 1 49.87 -7.29 -66.78
C MET A 1 50.98 -7.94 -65.97
N THR A 2 51.19 -9.25 -66.14
CA THR A 2 52.24 -10.04 -65.48
C THR A 2 53.49 -10.05 -66.37
N PRO A 3 54.65 -9.55 -65.94
CA PRO A 3 55.89 -9.73 -66.69
C PRO A 3 56.41 -11.17 -66.50
N ALA A 4 56.99 -11.72 -67.56
CA ALA A 4 57.49 -13.10 -67.56
C ALA A 4 58.53 -13.33 -66.45
N GLY A 5 58.25 -14.30 -65.58
CA GLY A 5 59.19 -14.82 -64.57
C GLY A 5 58.78 -14.70 -63.11
N LYS A 6 57.66 -14.04 -62.74
CA LYS A 6 57.17 -13.99 -61.35
C LYS A 6 55.64 -14.08 -61.25
N HIS A 7 55.15 -14.81 -60.25
CA HIS A 7 53.75 -15.23 -60.07
C HIS A 7 52.86 -14.19 -59.35
N GLU A 8 53.05 -12.88 -59.55
CA GLU A 8 52.23 -11.88 -58.87
C GLU A 8 51.68 -10.79 -59.81
N ILE A 9 50.47 -10.32 -59.49
CA ILE A 9 49.69 -9.37 -60.29
C ILE A 9 50.05 -7.94 -59.84
N PHE A 10 50.37 -7.06 -60.79
CA PHE A 10 50.78 -5.67 -60.54
C PHE A 10 49.76 -4.70 -61.14
N GLN A 11 49.43 -3.63 -60.40
CA GLN A 11 48.63 -2.50 -60.89
C GLN A 11 49.55 -1.32 -61.25
N GLY A 12 49.45 -0.83 -62.49
CA GLY A 12 50.23 0.33 -62.95
C GLY A 12 49.43 1.61 -62.83
N ILE A 13 49.97 2.61 -62.13
CA ILE A 13 49.40 3.97 -62.07
C ILE A 13 50.29 4.89 -62.90
N TRP A 14 49.69 5.61 -63.85
CA TRP A 14 50.41 6.56 -64.70
C TRP A 14 50.38 7.95 -64.08
N ARG A 15 51.56 8.50 -63.75
CA ARG A 15 51.72 9.93 -63.43
C ARG A 15 52.74 10.56 -64.38
N ARG A 16 52.33 11.60 -65.10
CA ARG A 16 53.24 12.44 -65.90
C ARG A 16 53.73 13.59 -65.05
N PHE A 17 55.05 13.79 -65.00
CA PHE A 17 55.67 15.02 -64.54
C PHE A 17 56.28 15.76 -65.74
N SER A 18 56.11 17.08 -65.76
CA SER A 18 56.26 17.91 -66.96
C SER A 18 57.70 18.34 -67.29
N THR A 19 58.72 17.88 -66.57
CA THR A 19 60.04 18.55 -66.61
C THR A 19 61.24 17.68 -66.95
N VAL A 20 61.10 16.35 -67.12
CA VAL A 20 62.19 15.47 -67.62
C VAL A 20 61.59 14.25 -68.33
N PRO A 21 62.03 13.84 -69.55
CA PRO A 21 61.33 12.87 -70.39
C PRO A 21 61.72 11.41 -70.07
N TRP A 22 61.71 11.03 -68.79
CA TRP A 22 61.92 9.64 -68.38
C TRP A 22 60.62 9.10 -67.78
N THR A 23 60.05 8.09 -68.43
CA THR A 23 58.83 7.42 -67.97
C THR A 23 59.23 6.33 -66.99
N TYR A 24 59.15 6.62 -65.69
CA TYR A 24 59.39 5.61 -64.66
C TYR A 24 58.12 4.77 -64.46
N VAL A 25 58.20 3.48 -64.77
CA VAL A 25 57.16 2.49 -64.47
C VAL A 25 57.45 1.92 -63.08
N VAL A 26 56.70 2.38 -62.07
CA VAL A 26 56.79 1.81 -60.72
C VAL A 26 55.85 0.61 -60.66
N LEU A 27 56.42 -0.59 -60.74
CA LEU A 27 55.72 -1.86 -60.51
C LEU A 27 55.63 -2.09 -58.99
N THR A 28 54.58 -1.58 -58.36
CA THR A 28 54.27 -1.91 -56.96
C THR A 28 53.55 -3.26 -56.91
N PRO A 29 54.10 -4.29 -56.24
CA PRO A 29 53.41 -5.57 -56.11
C PRO A 29 52.10 -5.35 -55.34
N GLN A 30 50.95 -5.74 -55.93
CA GLN A 30 49.65 -5.63 -55.25
C GLN A 30 49.67 -6.35 -53.91
N ASN A 31 50.40 -7.46 -53.81
CA ASN A 31 50.53 -8.25 -52.59
C ASN A 31 51.11 -7.45 -51.42
N SER A 32 51.96 -6.44 -51.65
CA SER A 32 52.47 -5.61 -50.57
C SER A 32 51.46 -4.59 -50.05
N ILE A 33 50.54 -4.10 -50.90
CA ILE A 33 49.50 -3.14 -50.49
C ILE A 33 48.36 -3.88 -49.78
N TYR A 34 47.95 -5.05 -50.29
CA TYR A 34 46.98 -5.91 -49.62
C TYR A 34 47.51 -6.47 -48.31
N PHE A 35 48.80 -6.85 -48.24
CA PHE A 35 49.39 -7.37 -47.00
C PHE A 35 49.45 -6.30 -45.89
N VAL A 36 49.90 -5.09 -46.20
CA VAL A 36 49.94 -3.98 -45.22
C VAL A 36 48.53 -3.56 -44.80
N ALA A 37 47.58 -3.47 -45.74
CA ALA A 37 46.19 -3.15 -45.41
C ALA A 37 45.52 -4.23 -44.55
N ASN A 38 45.77 -5.51 -44.84
CA ASN A 38 45.20 -6.62 -44.08
C ASN A 38 45.83 -6.74 -42.68
N GLN A 39 47.13 -6.45 -42.57
CA GLN A 39 47.82 -6.38 -41.28
C GLN A 39 47.31 -5.22 -40.43
N GLN A 40 47.02 -4.07 -41.04
CA GLN A 40 46.44 -2.92 -40.35
C GLN A 40 45.01 -3.20 -39.86
N LEU A 41 44.18 -3.85 -40.69
CA LEU A 41 42.82 -4.26 -40.31
C LEU A 41 42.85 -5.25 -39.13
N PHE A 42 43.75 -6.22 -39.15
CA PHE A 42 43.92 -7.19 -38.06
C PHE A 42 44.35 -6.51 -36.74
N ILE A 43 45.29 -5.57 -36.79
CA ILE A 43 45.72 -4.80 -35.61
C ILE A 43 44.57 -3.96 -35.06
N THR A 44 43.82 -3.25 -35.92
CA THR A 44 42.67 -2.45 -35.48
C THR A 44 41.58 -3.34 -34.85
N LEU A 45 41.33 -4.53 -35.39
CA LEU A 45 40.37 -5.48 -34.83
C LEU A 45 40.82 -6.00 -33.46
N MET A 46 42.10 -6.32 -33.29
CA MET A 46 42.68 -6.71 -32.01
C MET A 46 42.54 -5.60 -30.96
N VAL A 47 42.87 -4.35 -31.31
CA VAL A 47 42.71 -3.20 -30.41
C VAL A 47 41.24 -2.98 -30.04
N ALA A 48 40.33 -3.07 -31.02
CA ALA A 48 38.90 -2.92 -30.77
C ALA A 48 38.38 -3.99 -29.80
N VAL A 49 38.75 -5.25 -29.98
CA VAL A 49 38.37 -6.35 -29.07
C VAL A 49 38.95 -6.13 -27.67
N LEU A 50 40.21 -5.72 -27.59
CA LEU A 50 40.91 -5.50 -26.32
C LEU A 50 40.31 -4.34 -25.50
N VAL A 51 39.72 -3.34 -26.17
CA VAL A 51 38.99 -2.24 -25.52
C VAL A 51 37.53 -2.63 -25.18
N LEU A 52 36.89 -3.47 -26.00
CA LEU A 52 35.50 -3.92 -25.79
C LEU A 52 35.34 -4.81 -24.55
N ILE A 53 36.31 -5.68 -24.28
CA ILE A 53 36.28 -6.59 -23.13
C ILE A 53 36.18 -5.84 -21.79
N PRO A 54 37.06 -4.88 -21.45
CA PRO A 54 36.98 -4.16 -20.19
C PRO A 54 35.72 -3.29 -20.09
N LEU A 55 35.28 -2.67 -21.19
CA LEU A 55 34.00 -1.93 -21.23
C LEU A 55 32.80 -2.83 -20.96
N GLY A 56 32.78 -4.04 -21.54
CA GLY A 56 31.74 -5.03 -21.29
C GLY A 56 31.73 -5.52 -19.84
N VAL A 57 32.91 -5.77 -19.26
CA VAL A 57 33.05 -6.20 -17.87
C VAL A 57 32.61 -5.09 -16.90
N ILE A 58 33.03 -3.85 -17.13
CA ILE A 58 32.61 -2.69 -16.32
C ILE A 58 31.10 -2.49 -16.46
N GLY A 59 30.55 -2.52 -17.68
CA GLY A 59 29.12 -2.39 -17.92
C GLY A 59 28.30 -3.48 -17.24
N TRP A 60 28.78 -4.72 -17.24
CA TRP A 60 28.13 -5.83 -16.55
C TRP A 60 28.23 -5.73 -15.02
N LEU A 61 29.41 -5.38 -14.48
CA LEU A 61 29.61 -5.16 -13.04
C LEU A 61 28.72 -4.03 -12.52
N VAL A 62 28.74 -2.87 -13.18
CA VAL A 62 27.93 -1.72 -12.80
C VAL A 62 26.44 -2.03 -12.98
N GLY A 63 26.06 -2.65 -14.10
CA GLY A 63 24.68 -3.02 -14.39
C GLY A 63 24.10 -3.98 -13.35
N SER A 64 24.86 -5.03 -13.00
CA SER A 64 24.45 -6.04 -12.02
C SER A 64 24.49 -5.53 -10.58
N SER A 65 25.50 -4.74 -10.22
CA SER A 65 25.71 -4.23 -8.86
C SER A 65 24.72 -3.12 -8.48
N ILE A 66 24.29 -2.30 -9.45
CA ILE A 66 23.40 -1.15 -9.19
C ILE A 66 21.93 -1.48 -9.51
N SER A 67 21.64 -2.12 -10.65
CA SER A 67 20.24 -2.30 -11.09
C SER A 67 19.50 -3.33 -10.23
N TYR A 68 20.17 -4.39 -9.81
CA TYR A 68 19.55 -5.45 -9.01
C TYR A 68 19.07 -4.97 -7.62
N PRO A 69 19.88 -4.28 -6.81
CA PRO A 69 19.41 -3.78 -5.52
C PRO A 69 18.41 -2.64 -5.62
N ILE A 70 18.48 -1.79 -6.66
CA ILE A 70 17.48 -0.73 -6.87
C ILE A 70 16.12 -1.35 -7.22
N SER A 71 16.08 -2.33 -8.13
CA SER A 71 14.82 -3.02 -8.47
C SER A 71 14.20 -3.70 -7.24
N ARG A 72 15.03 -4.36 -6.43
CA ARG A 72 14.58 -4.96 -5.16
C ARG A 72 14.07 -3.92 -4.16
N SER A 73 14.74 -2.77 -4.07
CA SER A 73 14.34 -1.66 -3.19
C SER A 73 13.01 -1.05 -3.63
N VAL A 74 12.80 -0.83 -4.92
CA VAL A 74 11.53 -0.33 -5.48
C VAL A 74 10.40 -1.31 -5.21
N GLU A 75 10.61 -2.61 -5.38
CA GLU A 75 9.60 -3.62 -5.09
C GLU A 75 9.27 -3.68 -3.58
N SER A 76 10.25 -3.58 -2.70
CA SER A 76 10.00 -3.46 -1.25
C SER A 76 9.27 -2.16 -0.88
N LEU A 77 9.67 -1.02 -1.46
CA LEU A 77 8.99 0.27 -1.24
C LEU A 77 7.53 0.23 -1.71
N ARG A 78 7.28 -0.40 -2.87
CA ARG A 78 5.93 -0.61 -3.42
C ARG A 78 5.09 -1.46 -2.48
N ARG A 79 5.65 -2.54 -1.92
CA ARG A 79 4.97 -3.39 -0.93
C ARG A 79 4.65 -2.61 0.35
N SER A 80 5.62 -1.90 0.92
CA SER A 80 5.41 -1.08 2.12
C SER A 80 4.41 0.06 1.89
N SER A 81 4.47 0.72 0.73
CA SER A 81 3.49 1.73 0.32
C SER A 81 2.08 1.13 0.18
N SER A 82 1.96 -0.06 -0.41
CA SER A 82 0.66 -0.75 -0.52
C SER A 82 0.10 -1.15 0.86
N ALA A 83 0.98 -1.55 1.80
CA ALA A 83 0.60 -1.86 3.18
C ALA A 83 0.15 -0.60 3.94
N LEU A 84 0.88 0.52 3.79
CA LEU A 84 0.50 1.81 4.36
C LEU A 84 -0.82 2.33 3.78
N ASN A 85 -1.05 2.19 2.46
CA ASN A 85 -2.29 2.62 1.84
C ASN A 85 -3.49 1.80 2.36
N ARG A 86 -3.33 0.48 2.50
CA ARG A 86 -4.34 -0.38 3.13
C ARG A 86 -4.59 -0.01 4.59
N LEU A 87 -3.54 0.34 5.34
CA LEU A 87 -3.71 0.84 6.71
C LEU A 87 -4.52 2.13 6.71
N SER A 88 -4.17 3.13 5.89
CA SER A 88 -4.87 4.41 5.84
C SER A 88 -6.34 4.25 5.46
N GLU A 89 -6.65 3.38 4.49
CA GLU A 89 -8.02 3.02 4.13
C GLU A 89 -8.75 2.33 5.29
N ASN A 90 -8.09 1.40 5.98
CA ASN A 90 -8.63 0.73 7.15
C ASN A 90 -8.86 1.73 8.31
N GLU A 91 -7.92 2.60 8.64
CA GLU A 91 -8.05 3.63 9.67
C GLU A 91 -9.22 4.57 9.39
N LYS A 92 -9.39 4.99 8.13
CA LYS A 92 -10.54 5.82 7.73
C LYS A 92 -11.87 5.08 7.94
N ARG A 93 -11.94 3.80 7.57
CA ARG A 93 -13.12 2.95 7.81
C ARG A 93 -13.38 2.81 9.31
N ILE A 94 -12.34 2.47 10.07
CA ILE A 94 -12.39 2.27 11.52
C ILE A 94 -12.84 3.55 12.24
N ALA A 95 -12.31 4.72 11.86
CA ALA A 95 -12.72 5.99 12.43
C ALA A 95 -14.20 6.28 12.16
N SER A 96 -14.66 6.01 10.94
CA SER A 96 -16.08 6.14 10.57
C SER A 96 -16.96 5.19 11.37
N GLU A 97 -16.53 3.94 11.54
CA GLU A 97 -17.21 2.94 12.37
C GLU A 97 -17.24 3.41 13.83
N GLN A 98 -16.11 3.81 14.43
CA GLN A 98 -16.06 4.32 15.81
C GLN A 98 -16.98 5.52 16.05
N ILE A 99 -17.06 6.48 15.11
CA ILE A 99 -17.99 7.61 15.21
C ILE A 99 -19.43 7.13 15.20
N TRP A 100 -19.80 6.30 14.22
CA TRP A 100 -21.16 5.75 14.14
C TRP A 100 -21.55 4.97 15.41
N MET A 101 -20.59 4.29 16.02
CA MET A 101 -20.78 3.49 17.23
C MET A 101 -20.93 4.35 18.47
N MET A 102 -20.13 5.41 18.57
CA MET A 102 -20.26 6.42 19.61
C MET A 102 -21.65 7.05 19.55
N ASP A 103 -22.08 7.52 18.38
CA ASP A 103 -23.41 8.13 18.18
C ASP A 103 -24.54 7.15 18.52
N SER A 104 -24.42 5.90 18.06
CA SER A 104 -25.40 4.84 18.32
C SER A 104 -25.48 4.49 19.81
N SER A 105 -24.34 4.45 20.49
CA SER A 105 -24.26 4.15 21.92
C SER A 105 -24.77 5.31 22.77
N GLU A 106 -24.41 6.55 22.42
CA GLU A 106 -24.91 7.76 23.07
C GLU A 106 -26.43 7.87 22.95
N THR A 107 -26.96 7.68 21.74
CA THR A 107 -28.42 7.70 21.49
C THR A 107 -29.11 6.57 22.24
N GLY A 108 -28.55 5.36 22.22
CA GLY A 108 -29.06 4.21 22.97
C GLY A 108 -29.09 4.49 24.46
N LEU A 109 -28.00 5.00 25.03
CA LEU A 109 -27.86 5.30 26.44
C LEU A 109 -28.81 6.42 26.88
N LYS A 110 -28.92 7.51 26.13
CA LYS A 110 -29.90 8.58 26.40
C LYS A 110 -31.33 8.04 26.41
N SER A 111 -31.66 7.15 25.47
CA SER A 111 -32.97 6.51 25.43
C SER A 111 -33.21 5.61 26.65
N ILE A 112 -32.22 4.82 27.05
CA ILE A 112 -32.29 3.98 28.25
C ILE A 112 -32.45 4.84 29.51
N GLN A 113 -31.70 5.93 29.63
CA GLN A 113 -31.81 6.89 30.74
C GLN A 113 -33.22 7.49 30.80
N TYR A 114 -33.74 7.98 29.67
CA TYR A 114 -35.08 8.52 29.57
C TYR A 114 -36.15 7.52 30.03
N TYR A 115 -36.12 6.29 29.52
CA TYR A 115 -37.08 5.25 29.92
C TYR A 115 -36.90 4.79 31.36
N THR A 116 -35.67 4.79 31.88
CA THR A 116 -35.39 4.46 33.29
C THR A 116 -35.96 5.54 34.22
N ASP A 117 -35.77 6.82 33.89
CA ASP A 117 -36.31 7.93 34.67
C ASP A 117 -37.84 7.99 34.60
N ALA A 118 -38.41 7.78 33.42
CA ALA A 118 -39.86 7.69 33.23
C ALA A 118 -40.45 6.52 34.02
N SER A 119 -39.80 5.35 33.97
CA SER A 119 -40.15 4.17 34.76
C SER A 119 -40.10 4.48 36.25
N LYS A 120 -39.02 5.11 36.75
CA LYS A 120 -38.91 5.48 38.16
C LYS A 120 -40.06 6.39 38.62
N LYS A 121 -40.42 7.40 37.81
CA LYS A 121 -41.59 8.26 38.08
C LYS A 121 -42.89 7.48 38.07
N ALA A 122 -43.07 6.58 37.12
CA ALA A 122 -44.24 5.72 37.02
C ALA A 122 -44.38 4.77 38.22
N VAL A 123 -43.28 4.17 38.74
CA VAL A 123 -43.31 3.36 39.97
C VAL A 123 -43.75 4.20 41.16
N LEU A 124 -43.19 5.41 41.29
CA LEU A 124 -43.55 6.31 42.38
C LEU A 124 -45.04 6.68 42.32
N GLN A 125 -45.56 6.98 41.14
CA GLN A 125 -46.99 7.25 40.95
C GLN A 125 -47.85 6.03 41.24
N LEU A 126 -47.46 4.84 40.76
CA LEU A 126 -48.16 3.58 41.02
C LEU A 126 -48.23 3.28 42.51
N ASN A 127 -47.11 3.44 43.22
CA ASN A 127 -47.02 3.21 44.66
C ASN A 127 -47.84 4.25 45.45
N THR A 128 -47.77 5.53 45.04
CA THR A 128 -48.59 6.60 45.65
C THR A 128 -50.07 6.33 45.46
N LEU A 129 -50.50 5.96 44.25
CA LEU A 129 -51.90 5.66 43.95
C LEU A 129 -52.38 4.40 44.69
N GLY A 130 -51.54 3.36 44.73
CA GLY A 130 -51.82 2.14 45.49
C GLY A 130 -51.99 2.42 46.98
N ASN A 131 -51.09 3.18 47.59
CA ASN A 131 -51.17 3.57 48.99
C ASN A 131 -52.39 4.46 49.27
N ASP A 132 -52.73 5.39 48.37
CA ASP A 132 -53.91 6.26 48.50
C ASP A 132 -55.24 5.47 48.42
N LEU A 133 -55.30 4.46 47.55
CA LEU A 133 -56.43 3.53 47.47
C LEU A 133 -56.56 2.67 48.74
N LEU A 134 -55.43 2.19 49.29
CA LEU A 134 -55.41 1.39 50.51
C LEU A 134 -55.76 2.19 51.76
N ALA A 135 -55.34 3.45 51.84
CA ALA A 135 -55.53 4.31 53.00
C ALA A 135 -56.98 4.80 53.19
N ARG A 136 -57.84 4.68 52.17
CA ARG A 136 -59.24 5.13 52.22
C ARG A 136 -60.20 4.08 51.65
N PRO A 137 -60.44 2.98 52.38
CA PRO A 137 -61.26 1.86 51.91
C PRO A 137 -62.74 2.22 51.72
N GLU A 138 -63.21 3.32 52.33
CA GLU A 138 -64.60 3.78 52.24
C GLU A 138 -64.92 4.60 50.97
N ARG A 139 -63.97 4.70 50.02
CA ARG A 139 -64.21 5.40 48.76
C ARG A 139 -65.31 4.74 47.93
N GLU A 140 -66.07 5.56 47.24
CA GLU A 140 -67.06 5.10 46.29
C GLU A 140 -66.41 4.20 45.22
N LYS A 141 -67.07 3.08 44.91
CA LYS A 141 -66.68 2.11 43.88
C LYS A 141 -66.15 2.74 42.57
N PRO A 142 -66.78 3.79 41.98
CA PRO A 142 -66.23 4.45 40.78
C PRO A 142 -64.83 5.05 40.96
N VAL A 143 -64.49 5.59 42.14
CA VAL A 143 -63.16 6.15 42.41
C VAL A 143 -62.11 5.06 42.49
N ILE A 144 -62.44 3.93 43.11
CA ILE A 144 -61.54 2.76 43.18
C ILE A 144 -61.31 2.18 41.79
N LEU A 145 -62.37 2.02 40.98
CA LEU A 145 -62.26 1.52 39.62
C LEU A 145 -61.41 2.43 38.72
N ASN A 146 -61.56 3.76 38.86
CA ASN A 146 -60.73 4.71 38.12
C ASN A 146 -59.25 4.65 38.56
N GLY A 147 -58.99 4.52 39.87
CA GLY A 147 -57.64 4.32 40.39
C GLY A 147 -56.99 3.05 39.84
N VAL A 148 -57.69 1.92 39.88
CA VAL A 148 -57.20 0.65 39.31
C VAL A 148 -56.99 0.77 37.79
N ALA A 149 -57.87 1.45 37.07
CA ALA A 149 -57.69 1.71 35.63
C ALA A 149 -56.42 2.55 35.35
N GLN A 150 -56.12 3.56 36.18
CA GLN A 150 -54.87 4.31 36.10
C GLN A 150 -53.65 3.43 36.40
N MET A 151 -53.71 2.55 37.41
CA MET A 151 -52.63 1.58 37.68
C MET A 151 -52.35 0.66 36.49
N ILE A 152 -53.41 0.16 35.84
CA ILE A 152 -53.30 -0.68 34.63
C ILE A 152 -52.65 0.10 33.49
N ASN A 153 -53.02 1.36 33.29
CA ASN A 153 -52.42 2.21 32.26
C ASN A 153 -50.93 2.49 32.54
N ILE A 154 -50.56 2.74 33.80
CA ILE A 154 -49.15 2.88 34.22
C ILE A 154 -48.39 1.57 33.97
N GLY A 155 -48.99 0.42 34.27
CA GLY A 155 -48.42 -0.90 34.00
C GLY A 155 -48.15 -1.16 32.51
N ARG A 156 -49.09 -0.79 31.63
CA ARG A 156 -48.90 -0.87 30.17
C ARG A 156 -47.77 0.04 29.67
N TYR A 157 -47.68 1.26 30.18
CA TYR A 157 -46.58 2.15 29.85
C TYR A 157 -45.23 1.56 30.28
N PHE A 158 -45.20 0.92 31.44
CA PHE A 158 -44.04 0.19 31.95
C PHE A 158 -43.58 -0.94 31.04
N GLU A 159 -44.51 -1.76 30.60
CA GLU A 159 -44.24 -2.86 29.67
C GLU A 159 -43.61 -2.33 28.37
N GLN A 160 -44.18 -1.26 27.80
CA GLN A 160 -43.62 -0.62 26.61
C GLN A 160 -42.21 -0.03 26.85
N ALA A 161 -41.99 0.62 27.99
CA ALA A 161 -40.69 1.17 28.36
C ALA A 161 -39.63 0.07 28.50
N ILE A 162 -39.96 -1.07 29.10
CA ILE A 162 -39.08 -2.23 29.24
C ILE A 162 -38.73 -2.82 27.87
N ILE A 163 -39.71 -2.98 26.97
CA ILE A 163 -39.47 -3.46 25.60
C ILE A 163 -38.49 -2.54 24.88
N HIS A 164 -38.72 -1.22 24.93
CA HIS A 164 -37.80 -0.26 24.31
C HIS A 164 -36.41 -0.29 24.95
N GLN A 165 -36.32 -0.38 26.27
CA GLN A 165 -35.03 -0.50 26.97
C GLN A 165 -34.27 -1.76 26.55
N TYR A 166 -34.97 -2.89 26.41
CA TYR A 166 -34.38 -4.15 25.94
C TYR A 166 -33.85 -4.04 24.50
N GLU A 167 -34.65 -3.49 23.59
CA GLU A 167 -34.21 -3.26 22.20
C GLU A 167 -33.00 -2.33 22.12
N ARG A 168 -32.97 -1.27 22.92
CA ARG A 168 -31.85 -0.32 22.96
C ARG A 168 -30.60 -0.95 23.57
N ASN A 169 -30.73 -1.70 24.66
CA ASN A 169 -29.63 -2.49 25.23
C ASN A 169 -29.05 -3.46 24.21
N ARG A 170 -29.90 -4.14 23.43
CA ARG A 170 -29.44 -5.03 22.35
C ARG A 170 -28.65 -4.26 21.28
N LYS A 171 -29.10 -3.08 20.87
CA LYS A 171 -28.37 -2.24 19.89
C LYS A 171 -27.01 -1.79 20.42
N VAL A 172 -26.94 -1.37 21.69
CA VAL A 172 -25.68 -1.01 22.35
C VAL A 172 -24.75 -2.23 22.43
N ALA A 173 -25.25 -3.41 22.79
CA ALA A 173 -24.46 -4.63 22.83
C ALA A 173 -23.91 -5.04 21.45
N VAL A 174 -24.71 -4.89 20.38
CA VAL A 174 -24.25 -5.11 19.00
C VAL A 174 -23.17 -4.11 18.61
N ALA A 175 -23.34 -2.83 18.96
CA ALA A 175 -22.29 -1.84 18.77
C ALA A 175 -21.01 -2.27 19.51
N MET A 176 -21.04 -2.55 20.81
CA MET A 176 -19.86 -3.00 21.55
C MET A 176 -19.16 -4.22 20.91
N LYS A 177 -19.92 -5.19 20.39
CA LYS A 177 -19.35 -6.35 19.68
C LYS A 177 -18.61 -5.94 18.42
N VAL A 178 -19.21 -5.08 17.60
CA VAL A 178 -18.55 -4.55 16.40
C VAL A 178 -17.30 -3.76 16.80
N THR A 179 -17.28 -3.05 17.95
CA THR A 179 -16.15 -2.21 18.37
C THR A 179 -14.98 -3.10 18.75
N SER A 180 -15.26 -4.22 19.43
CA SER A 180 -14.27 -5.24 19.73
C SER A 180 -13.65 -5.82 18.46
N GLU A 181 -14.44 -6.10 17.43
CA GLU A 181 -13.93 -6.64 16.17
C GLU A 181 -13.08 -5.61 15.40
N VAL A 182 -13.53 -4.36 15.40
CA VAL A 182 -12.78 -3.22 14.86
C VAL A 182 -11.44 -3.03 15.59
N ALA A 183 -11.42 -3.16 16.92
CA ALA A 183 -10.19 -3.09 17.71
C ALA A 183 -9.19 -4.20 17.35
N LYS A 184 -9.67 -5.44 17.14
CA LYS A 184 -8.81 -6.54 16.64
C LYS A 184 -8.27 -6.26 15.24
N GLN A 185 -9.08 -5.66 14.37
CA GLN A 185 -8.62 -5.25 13.04
C GLN A 185 -7.51 -4.20 13.13
N ILE A 186 -7.62 -3.21 14.03
CA ILE A 186 -6.55 -2.23 14.29
C ILE A 186 -5.28 -2.94 14.75
N GLU A 187 -5.37 -3.86 15.72
CA GLU A 187 -4.22 -4.61 16.23
C GLU A 187 -3.51 -5.37 15.10
N SER A 188 -4.27 -6.07 14.25
CA SER A 188 -3.72 -6.77 13.09
C SER A 188 -3.09 -5.82 12.06
N GLY A 189 -3.69 -4.65 11.84
CA GLY A 189 -3.19 -3.62 10.94
C GLY A 189 -1.89 -2.99 11.43
N ALA A 190 -1.82 -2.67 12.73
CA ALA A 190 -0.61 -2.14 13.37
C ALA A 190 0.56 -3.12 13.24
N LYS A 191 0.32 -4.42 13.43
CA LYS A 191 1.34 -5.45 13.19
C LYS A 191 1.84 -5.47 11.73
N SER A 192 0.93 -5.35 10.76
CA SER A 192 1.32 -5.29 9.35
C SER A 192 2.17 -4.05 9.00
N VAL A 193 1.99 -2.94 9.73
CA VAL A 193 2.76 -1.71 9.57
C VAL A 193 4.13 -1.82 10.20
N ASP A 194 4.22 -2.45 11.36
CA ASP A 194 5.48 -2.78 12.02
C ASP A 194 6.36 -3.67 11.11
N ASP A 195 5.77 -4.69 10.48
CA ASP A 195 6.43 -5.54 9.48
C ASP A 195 6.90 -4.71 8.26
N ALA A 196 6.04 -3.81 7.75
CA ALA A 196 6.39 -2.96 6.59
C ALA A 196 7.50 -1.94 6.92
N THR A 197 7.53 -1.44 8.15
CA THR A 197 8.56 -0.52 8.67
C THR A 197 9.89 -1.25 8.81
N THR A 198 9.87 -2.47 9.35
CA THR A 198 11.04 -3.36 9.41
C THR A 198 11.63 -3.59 8.02
N VAL A 199 10.78 -3.84 7.01
CA VAL A 199 11.23 -3.99 5.62
C VAL A 199 11.80 -2.68 5.06
N LEU A 200 11.21 -1.52 5.37
CA LEU A 200 11.74 -0.22 4.95
C LEU A 200 13.13 0.04 5.57
N ASP A 201 13.32 -0.26 6.84
CA ASP A 201 14.63 -0.14 7.51
C ASP A 201 15.69 -1.03 6.88
N GLN A 202 15.31 -2.27 6.50
CA GLN A 202 16.20 -3.16 5.76
C GLN A 202 16.59 -2.57 4.40
N VAL A 203 15.65 -1.97 3.68
CA VAL A 203 15.91 -1.30 2.39
C VAL A 203 16.84 -0.10 2.58
N VAL A 204 16.57 0.77 3.56
CA VAL A 204 17.41 1.93 3.87
C VAL A 204 18.84 1.50 4.21
N ASN A 205 19.00 0.45 5.00
CA ASN A 205 20.31 -0.10 5.35
C ASN A 205 21.03 -0.71 4.14
N GLN A 206 20.31 -1.39 3.24
CA GLN A 206 20.89 -1.90 1.98
C GLN A 206 21.36 -0.78 1.06
N LEU A 207 20.56 0.28 0.89
CA LEU A 207 20.92 1.44 0.07
C LEU A 207 22.13 2.19 0.66
N ARG A 208 22.16 2.39 1.99
CA ARG A 208 23.31 3.00 2.68
C ARG A 208 24.60 2.21 2.48
N ARG A 209 24.52 0.87 2.47
CA ARG A 209 25.69 0.00 2.24
C ARG A 209 26.25 0.12 0.82
N ILE A 210 25.40 0.42 -0.16
CA ILE A 210 25.80 0.60 -1.57
C ILE A 210 26.37 2.00 -1.83
N ILE A 211 25.83 3.03 -1.16
CA ILE A 211 26.30 4.42 -1.30
C ILE A 211 27.56 4.69 -0.47
N GLY A 212 27.74 3.97 0.64
CA GLY A 212 28.89 4.07 1.54
C GLY A 212 30.06 3.14 1.19
N SER A 213 30.03 2.48 0.04
CA SER A 213 31.12 1.70 -0.56
C SER A 213 31.57 2.36 -1.87
#